data_AF-A0A9R1KJX0-F1
#
_entry.id   AF-A0A9R1KJX0-F1
#
_cell.length_a   1.000
_cell.length_b   1.000
_cell.length_c   1.000
_cell.angle_alpha   90.00
_cell.angle_beta   90.00
_cell.angle_gamma   90.00
#
_symmetry.space_group_name_H-M   'P 1'
#
loop_
_entity.id
_entity.type
_entity.pdbx_description
1 polymer ?
#
loop_
_entity_poly.entity_id
_entity_poly.type
_entity_poly.pdbx_seq_one_letter_code
_entity_poly.pdbx_strand_id
1 'polypeptide(L)'
;MHEYYRLHPLQEEEEETELTRSVEQQIAMEERLYATYRRGRNGLSAGWTFEAKTTLSPMYFTHCTPDNLDYATGTSLQIFSVKIAGIKGDLKWPLYVYGVVAARDRVDFKCNILFHRTRENAQQVTQDDPFLRLTGPARAILPELDLEVELRVKGRTESRDRALINQAYPYTHCCARLYTIGFHNCHYRIELSLEQLENSVQATILSVRVVKGDPCTFKYGGRVACSSPPHEVVIMDSQGSVLEVTDPPSMQVVLLDSHYCNGGEMPMDTDGYLDLTRSVVSVELRQSNVFYPETFEETFKVVIQAYSQSGDVAAQGHVKLAPKLCNISQAVCDLGDSKVEITVAWSVHVASMMFL
;
A
#
# COMPACT_ATOMS: atom_id res chain seq x y z
N MET A 1 -62.74 -0.15 1.25
CA MET A 1 -61.46 -0.43 1.92
C MET A 1 -60.37 -0.35 0.86
N HIS A 2 -59.29 0.37 1.13
CA HIS A 2 -58.15 0.72 0.24
C HIS A 2 -58.26 2.02 -0.56
N GLU A 3 -58.24 3.15 0.15
CA GLU A 3 -57.51 4.33 -0.34
C GLU A 3 -56.01 4.04 -0.24
N TYR A 4 -55.33 4.02 -1.38
CA TYR A 4 -53.88 4.01 -1.47
C TYR A 4 -53.37 5.39 -1.03
N TYR A 5 -52.65 5.46 0.09
CA TYR A 5 -51.83 6.61 0.47
C TYR A 5 -50.82 6.88 -0.64
N ARG A 6 -51.12 7.83 -1.51
CA ARG A 6 -50.14 8.42 -2.42
C ARG A 6 -49.39 9.45 -1.60
N LEU A 7 -48.15 9.14 -1.19
CA LEU A 7 -47.25 10.12 -0.59
C LEU A 7 -47.22 11.35 -1.51
N HIS A 8 -47.46 12.52 -0.91
CA HIS A 8 -47.46 13.78 -1.65
C HIS A 8 -46.01 14.07 -2.10
N PRO A 9 -45.77 14.50 -3.36
CA PRO A 9 -44.42 14.79 -3.87
C PRO A 9 -43.62 15.78 -3.01
N LEU A 10 -44.31 16.69 -2.31
CA LEU A 10 -43.71 17.66 -1.39
C LEU A 10 -43.15 17.02 -0.12
N GLN A 11 -43.73 15.93 0.36
CA GLN A 11 -43.26 15.23 1.56
C GLN A 11 -42.01 14.40 1.27
N GLU A 12 -41.93 13.82 0.07
CA GLU A 12 -40.71 13.15 -0.42
C GLU A 12 -39.55 14.15 -0.62
N GLU A 13 -39.83 15.34 -1.16
CA GLU A 13 -38.82 16.41 -1.29
C GLU A 13 -38.33 16.94 0.07
N GLU A 14 -39.23 17.12 1.04
CA GLU A 14 -38.86 17.55 2.40
C GLU A 14 -38.01 16.49 3.13
N GLU A 15 -38.38 15.21 3.04
CA GLU A 15 -37.62 14.09 3.61
C GLU A 15 -36.23 13.95 2.95
N GLU A 16 -36.14 14.10 1.63
CA GLU A 16 -34.86 14.07 0.89
C GLU A 16 -33.95 15.25 1.28
N THR A 17 -34.53 16.43 1.48
CA THR A 17 -33.80 17.64 1.93
C THR A 17 -33.31 17.49 3.37
N GLU A 18 -34.13 16.93 4.26
CA GLU A 18 -33.76 16.68 5.66
C GLU A 18 -32.67 15.60 5.77
N LEU A 19 -32.76 14.53 4.98
CA LEU A 19 -31.74 13.49 4.90
C LEU A 19 -30.40 14.05 4.41
N THR A 20 -30.43 14.89 3.36
CA THR A 20 -29.23 15.56 2.83
C THR A 20 -28.57 16.45 3.89
N ARG A 21 -29.37 17.22 4.63
CA ARG A 21 -28.88 18.06 5.73
C ARG A 21 -28.27 17.25 6.87
N SER A 22 -28.87 16.11 7.23
CA SER A 22 -28.35 15.19 8.25
C SER A 22 -26.99 14.60 7.84
N VAL A 23 -26.86 14.24 6.56
CA VAL A 23 -25.65 13.70 5.96
C VAL A 23 -24.50 14.72 5.97
N GLU A 24 -24.75 15.98 5.56
CA GLU A 24 -23.75 17.05 5.61
C GLU A 24 -23.28 17.32 7.05
N GLN A 25 -24.20 17.28 8.02
CA GLN A 25 -23.86 17.43 9.45
C GLN A 25 -22.94 16.31 9.95
N GLN A 26 -23.16 15.07 9.50
CA GLN A 26 -22.33 13.93 9.88
C GLN A 26 -20.90 14.06 9.34
N ILE A 27 -20.74 14.46 8.08
CA ILE A 27 -19.41 14.71 7.47
C ILE A 27 -18.71 15.87 8.17
N ALA A 28 -19.42 16.96 8.45
CA ALA A 28 -18.86 18.09 9.18
C ALA A 28 -18.44 17.70 10.62
N MET A 29 -19.17 16.79 11.27
CA MET A 29 -18.79 16.24 12.57
C MET A 29 -17.51 15.41 12.46
N GLU A 30 -17.40 14.53 11.46
CA GLU A 30 -16.19 13.76 11.19
C GLU A 30 -14.97 14.68 11.01
N GLU A 31 -15.08 15.71 10.16
CA GLU A 31 -14.02 16.71 9.95
C GLU A 31 -13.63 17.41 11.28
N ARG A 32 -14.60 17.76 12.13
CA ARG A 32 -14.34 18.40 13.43
C ARG A 32 -13.63 17.45 14.41
N LEU A 33 -14.03 16.19 14.46
CA LEU A 33 -13.39 15.17 15.30
C LEU A 33 -11.95 14.94 14.85
N TYR A 34 -11.73 14.80 13.55
CA TYR A 34 -10.40 14.65 13.00
C TYR A 34 -9.52 15.90 13.22
N ALA A 35 -10.07 17.10 13.06
CA ALA A 35 -9.36 18.34 13.39
C ALA A 35 -8.98 18.43 14.88
N THR A 36 -9.83 17.89 15.77
CA THR A 36 -9.54 17.80 17.21
C THR A 36 -8.39 16.82 17.47
N TYR A 37 -8.41 15.66 16.81
CA TYR A 37 -7.30 14.71 16.83
C TYR A 37 -5.98 15.34 16.38
N ARG A 38 -5.97 16.03 15.23
CA ARG A 38 -4.79 16.75 14.70
C ARG A 38 -4.25 17.77 15.70
N ARG A 39 -5.13 18.54 16.33
CA ARG A 39 -4.76 19.55 17.34
C ARG A 39 -4.18 18.90 18.60
N GLY A 40 -4.79 17.83 19.09
CA GLY A 40 -4.32 17.09 20.26
C GLY A 40 -2.89 16.57 20.06
N ARG A 41 -2.57 16.10 18.86
CA ARG A 41 -1.22 15.61 18.51
C ARG A 41 -0.17 16.72 18.44
N ASN A 42 -0.51 17.88 17.89
CA ASN A 42 0.40 19.04 17.88
C ASN A 42 0.81 19.48 19.31
N GLY A 43 -0.06 19.29 20.31
CA GLY A 43 0.20 19.69 21.70
C GLY A 43 1.07 18.72 22.50
N LEU A 44 1.29 17.49 22.03
CA LEU A 44 1.95 16.41 22.78
C LEU A 44 3.45 16.25 22.49
N SER A 45 4.00 16.98 21.51
CA SER A 45 5.38 16.77 21.07
C SER A 45 6.09 18.11 20.86
N ALA A 46 6.98 18.47 21.80
CA ALA A 46 7.75 19.71 21.74
C ALA A 46 8.54 19.80 20.42
N GLY A 47 8.15 20.73 19.54
CA GLY A 47 8.91 21.12 18.34
C GLY A 47 8.56 20.41 17.04
N TRP A 48 7.54 19.54 16.99
CA TRP A 48 7.18 18.81 15.76
C TRP A 48 5.77 19.17 15.27
N THR A 49 5.60 19.28 13.95
CA THR A 49 4.28 19.46 13.32
C THR A 49 3.58 18.11 13.14
N PHE A 50 2.25 18.09 13.19
CA PHE A 50 1.45 16.88 12.90
C PHE A 50 1.87 16.21 11.58
N GLU A 51 2.19 17.00 10.58
CA GLU A 51 2.56 16.55 9.23
C GLU A 51 4.04 16.13 9.11
N ALA A 52 4.80 16.14 10.20
CA ALA A 52 6.18 15.71 10.20
C ALA A 52 6.27 14.25 9.74
N LYS A 53 7.06 14.01 8.69
CA LYS A 53 7.30 12.69 8.12
C LYS A 53 8.41 11.98 8.87
N THR A 54 8.35 10.65 8.91
CA THR A 54 9.40 9.84 9.54
C THR A 54 10.77 10.20 8.95
N THR A 55 11.76 10.29 9.84
CA THR A 55 13.15 10.60 9.47
C THR A 55 14.07 9.39 9.60
N LEU A 56 13.50 8.24 9.97
CA LEU A 56 14.23 7.00 10.15
C LEU A 56 14.54 6.36 8.80
N SER A 57 15.77 5.89 8.66
CA SER A 57 16.20 5.20 7.45
C SER A 57 15.57 3.81 7.38
N PRO A 58 15.04 3.40 6.21
CA PRO A 58 14.66 2.01 5.97
C PRO A 58 15.85 1.04 6.08
N MET A 59 17.08 1.50 5.90
CA MET A 59 18.28 0.65 5.86
C MET A 59 19.13 0.77 7.13
N TYR A 60 18.52 1.14 8.26
CA TYR A 60 19.25 1.53 9.46
C TYR A 60 20.28 0.48 9.91
N PHE A 61 19.89 -0.80 9.90
CA PHE A 61 20.76 -1.91 10.31
C PHE A 61 21.35 -2.69 9.12
N THR A 62 21.22 -2.20 7.88
CA THR A 62 21.69 -2.93 6.70
C THR A 62 23.20 -3.19 6.72
N HIS A 63 24.00 -2.28 7.28
CA HIS A 63 25.46 -2.43 7.34
C HIS A 63 25.98 -2.95 8.69
N CYS A 64 25.11 -3.54 9.52
CA CYS A 64 25.50 -4.11 10.80
C CYS A 64 25.99 -5.57 10.68
N THR A 65 26.80 -6.01 11.64
CA THR A 65 27.20 -7.41 11.79
C THR A 65 26.10 -8.24 12.46
N PRO A 66 25.78 -9.46 11.98
CA PRO A 66 24.70 -10.31 12.49
C PRO A 66 24.71 -10.59 14.00
N ASP A 67 25.89 -10.61 14.63
CA ASP A 67 26.17 -11.21 15.95
C ASP A 67 25.35 -10.70 17.16
N ASN A 68 24.39 -9.78 16.99
CA ASN A 68 23.48 -9.30 18.04
C ASN A 68 22.07 -8.90 17.55
N LEU A 69 21.64 -9.33 16.35
CA LEU A 69 20.41 -8.82 15.71
C LEU A 69 19.17 -9.70 15.87
N ASP A 70 19.29 -10.94 16.34
CA ASP A 70 18.14 -11.87 16.49
C ASP A 70 17.06 -11.33 17.44
N TYR A 71 17.45 -10.58 18.48
CA TYR A 71 16.49 -9.95 19.41
C TYR A 71 15.82 -8.69 18.85
N ALA A 72 16.25 -8.21 17.68
CA ALA A 72 15.72 -7.01 17.05
C ALA A 72 14.66 -7.31 15.97
N THR A 73 14.42 -8.59 15.67
CA THR A 73 13.27 -9.01 14.85
C THR A 73 11.99 -8.83 15.63
N GLY A 74 10.93 -8.41 14.96
CA GLY A 74 9.66 -8.14 15.63
C GLY A 74 8.48 -8.05 14.67
N THR A 75 7.36 -7.65 15.25
CA THR A 75 6.10 -7.56 14.51
C THR A 75 6.08 -6.32 13.63
N SER A 76 5.64 -6.47 12.38
CA SER A 76 5.39 -5.32 11.49
C SER A 76 4.12 -5.50 10.68
N LEU A 77 3.63 -4.41 10.09
CA LEU A 77 2.45 -4.39 9.24
C LEU A 77 2.83 -4.21 7.78
N GLN A 78 2.31 -5.10 6.94
CA GLN A 78 2.40 -5.02 5.49
C GLN A 78 1.08 -4.50 4.92
N ILE A 79 1.07 -3.27 4.39
CA ILE A 79 -0.11 -2.70 3.72
C ILE A 79 -0.10 -3.12 2.25
N PHE A 80 -1.16 -3.79 1.80
CA PHE A 80 -1.33 -4.22 0.41
C PHE A 80 -2.04 -3.17 -0.42
N SER A 81 -3.19 -2.68 0.05
CA SER A 81 -4.04 -1.81 -0.75
C SER A 81 -4.92 -0.89 0.08
N VAL A 82 -5.31 0.23 -0.54
CA VAL A 82 -6.38 1.11 -0.08
C VAL A 82 -7.38 1.23 -1.23
N LYS A 83 -8.60 0.74 -1.02
CA LYS A 83 -9.66 0.61 -2.01
C LYS A 83 -10.84 1.50 -1.67
N ILE A 84 -11.34 2.26 -2.63
CA ILE A 84 -12.65 2.92 -2.53
C ILE A 84 -13.72 1.88 -2.85
N ALA A 85 -14.19 1.17 -1.83
CA ALA A 85 -15.06 0.01 -1.96
C ALA A 85 -16.54 0.37 -2.21
N GLY A 86 -16.97 1.59 -1.89
CA GLY A 86 -18.33 2.03 -2.15
C GLY A 86 -18.48 3.53 -2.20
N ILE A 87 -19.31 4.00 -3.14
CA ILE A 87 -19.77 5.38 -3.26
C ILE A 87 -21.31 5.38 -3.19
N LYS A 88 -21.90 6.36 -2.51
CA LYS A 88 -23.34 6.54 -2.36
C LYS A 88 -23.74 7.99 -2.64
N GLY A 89 -25.01 8.21 -2.96
CA GLY A 89 -25.55 9.53 -3.25
C GLY A 89 -25.36 9.93 -4.71
N ASP A 90 -25.06 11.21 -4.96
CA ASP A 90 -24.98 11.82 -6.29
C ASP A 90 -23.61 11.67 -6.98
N LEU A 91 -22.62 11.09 -6.30
CA LEU A 91 -21.28 10.89 -6.85
C LEU A 91 -21.25 9.78 -7.89
N LYS A 92 -20.51 10.04 -8.97
CA LYS A 92 -20.34 9.12 -10.08
C LYS A 92 -18.87 8.91 -10.36
N TRP A 93 -18.52 7.69 -10.73
CA TRP A 93 -17.21 7.39 -11.29
C TRP A 93 -17.01 8.13 -12.63
N PRO A 94 -15.77 8.52 -12.98
CA PRO A 94 -14.55 8.41 -12.19
C PRO A 94 -14.46 9.48 -11.08
N LEU A 95 -13.73 9.17 -10.01
CA LEU A 95 -13.38 10.12 -8.95
C LEU A 95 -11.96 10.65 -9.16
N TYR A 96 -11.72 11.91 -8.81
CA TYR A 96 -10.37 12.48 -8.74
C TYR A 96 -10.02 12.71 -7.27
N VAL A 97 -9.20 11.83 -6.71
CA VAL A 97 -8.95 11.72 -5.27
C VAL A 97 -7.59 12.28 -4.91
N TYR A 98 -7.55 13.08 -3.85
CA TYR A 98 -6.32 13.64 -3.29
C TYR A 98 -6.38 13.67 -1.77
N GLY A 99 -5.23 13.93 -1.13
CA GLY A 99 -5.08 13.90 0.32
C GLY A 99 -3.97 12.96 0.77
N VAL A 100 -4.06 12.49 2.01
CA VAL A 100 -3.04 11.70 2.70
C VAL A 100 -3.63 10.43 3.30
N VAL A 101 -2.91 9.32 3.15
CA VAL A 101 -3.03 8.14 4.01
C VAL A 101 -1.66 7.90 4.64
N ALA A 102 -1.61 7.79 5.96
CA ALA A 102 -0.36 7.57 6.69
C ALA A 102 -0.55 6.59 7.85
N ALA A 103 0.53 5.94 8.24
CA ALA A 103 0.63 5.22 9.50
C ALA A 103 1.55 5.99 10.45
N ARG A 104 1.12 6.23 11.68
CA ARG A 104 1.91 6.87 12.73
C ARG A 104 2.11 5.90 13.88
N ASP A 105 3.24 5.20 13.87
CA ASP A 105 3.62 4.31 14.96
C ASP A 105 4.37 5.06 16.08
N ARG A 106 4.72 4.31 17.12
CA ARG A 106 5.36 4.82 18.34
C ARG A 106 6.87 4.94 18.26
N VAL A 107 7.49 4.65 17.10
CA VAL A 107 8.95 4.67 17.00
C VAL A 107 9.46 6.11 17.06
N ASP A 108 9.05 6.94 16.09
CA ASP A 108 9.40 8.36 16.03
C ASP A 108 8.17 9.29 16.10
N PHE A 109 6.96 8.72 16.25
CA PHE A 109 5.68 9.43 16.31
C PHE A 109 5.38 10.31 15.08
N LYS A 110 6.05 10.06 13.95
CA LYS A 110 5.91 10.82 12.70
C LYS A 110 5.11 10.05 11.64
N CYS A 111 4.58 10.75 10.64
CA CYS A 111 3.85 10.14 9.55
C CYS A 111 4.78 9.26 8.71
N ASN A 112 4.47 7.98 8.64
CA ASN A 112 4.93 7.09 7.59
C ASN A 112 3.90 7.13 6.45
N ILE A 113 4.14 7.97 5.45
CA ILE A 113 3.19 8.25 4.36
C ILE A 113 3.00 7.01 3.49
N LEU A 114 1.76 6.59 3.28
CA LEU A 114 1.38 5.48 2.40
C LEU A 114 0.88 6.00 1.04
N PHE A 115 0.06 7.04 1.06
CA PHE A 115 -0.47 7.74 -0.10
C PHE A 115 -0.42 9.24 0.15
N HIS A 116 0.01 10.01 -0.85
CA HIS A 116 -0.07 11.46 -0.80
C HIS A 116 -0.23 12.05 -2.20
N ARG A 117 -1.32 12.79 -2.40
CA ARG A 117 -1.59 13.58 -3.60
C ARG A 117 -2.09 14.96 -3.19
N THR A 118 -1.60 16.00 -3.85
CA THR A 118 -2.18 17.34 -3.79
C THR A 118 -3.38 17.43 -4.73
N ARG A 119 -4.13 18.52 -4.64
CA ARG A 119 -5.29 18.75 -5.51
C ARG A 119 -4.90 18.83 -6.98
N GLU A 120 -3.73 19.38 -7.28
CA GLU A 120 -3.20 19.57 -8.63
C GLU A 120 -2.88 18.23 -9.28
N ASN A 121 -2.40 17.26 -8.50
CA ASN A 121 -2.04 15.92 -8.96
C ASN A 121 -3.00 14.81 -8.48
N ALA A 122 -4.27 15.16 -8.25
CA ALA A 122 -5.31 14.23 -7.82
C ALA A 122 -5.36 12.98 -8.72
N GLN A 123 -5.41 11.81 -8.09
CA GLN A 123 -5.44 10.53 -8.79
C GLN A 123 -6.85 10.25 -9.33
N GLN A 124 -6.95 9.90 -10.60
CA GLN A 124 -8.20 9.34 -11.14
C GLN A 124 -8.40 7.91 -10.62
N VAL A 125 -9.58 7.62 -10.09
CA VAL A 125 -10.00 6.31 -9.60
C VAL A 125 -11.30 5.95 -10.31
N THR A 126 -11.43 4.71 -10.77
CA THR A 126 -12.59 4.25 -11.55
C THR A 126 -13.29 3.10 -10.84
N GLN A 127 -14.44 2.69 -11.37
CA GLN A 127 -15.15 1.52 -10.83
C GLN A 127 -14.38 0.22 -11.07
N ASP A 128 -13.73 0.09 -12.24
CA ASP A 128 -12.96 -1.10 -12.62
C ASP A 128 -11.61 -1.15 -11.90
N ASP A 129 -11.10 0.02 -11.50
CA ASP A 129 -9.85 0.18 -10.80
C ASP A 129 -9.99 1.16 -9.62
N PRO A 130 -10.57 0.68 -8.49
CA PRO A 130 -10.94 1.49 -7.33
C PRO A 130 -9.80 1.72 -6.33
N PHE A 131 -8.54 1.54 -6.72
CA PHE A 131 -7.40 1.51 -5.80
C PHE A 131 -6.57 2.79 -5.81
N LEU A 132 -6.13 3.23 -4.61
CA LEU A 132 -5.15 4.31 -4.48
C LEU A 132 -3.74 3.78 -4.76
N ARG A 133 -2.92 4.57 -5.46
CA ARG A 133 -1.52 4.25 -5.76
C ARG A 133 -0.64 4.58 -4.56
N LEU A 134 -0.36 3.56 -3.76
CA LEU A 134 0.50 3.69 -2.59
C LEU A 134 1.96 3.87 -3.03
N THR A 135 2.63 4.87 -2.45
CA THR A 135 4.05 5.16 -2.69
C THR A 135 4.93 4.79 -1.51
N GLY A 136 4.31 4.54 -0.36
CA GLY A 136 5.01 4.14 0.86
C GLY A 136 4.72 2.71 1.29
N PRO A 137 5.23 2.31 2.45
CA PRO A 137 5.83 3.20 3.46
C PRO A 137 7.29 3.60 3.15
N ALA A 138 7.83 4.54 3.93
CA ALA A 138 9.24 4.95 3.89
C ALA A 138 10.16 4.03 4.74
N ARG A 139 9.57 3.28 5.67
CA ARG A 139 10.20 2.24 6.52
C ARG A 139 9.14 1.23 6.98
N ALA A 140 9.52 0.12 7.60
CA ALA A 140 8.59 -0.80 8.23
C ALA A 140 7.66 -0.09 9.21
N ILE A 141 6.41 -0.52 9.22
CA ILE A 141 5.34 0.00 10.08
C ILE A 141 5.23 -0.95 11.27
N LEU A 142 5.43 -0.43 12.49
CA LEU A 142 5.31 -1.24 13.70
C LEU A 142 3.89 -1.18 14.27
N PRO A 143 3.43 -2.23 14.98
CA PRO A 143 2.12 -2.24 15.62
C PRO A 143 2.00 -1.15 16.70
N GLU A 144 0.77 -0.97 17.23
CA GLU A 144 0.41 0.13 18.13
C GLU A 144 0.55 1.52 17.49
N LEU A 145 -0.20 1.72 16.42
CA LEU A 145 -0.10 2.91 15.57
C LEU A 145 -1.46 3.56 15.36
N ASP A 146 -1.45 4.79 14.85
CA ASP A 146 -2.64 5.44 14.32
C ASP A 146 -2.60 5.44 12.79
N LEU A 147 -3.63 4.88 12.16
CA LEU A 147 -3.86 5.04 10.73
C LEU A 147 -4.59 6.35 10.52
N GLU A 148 -3.97 7.26 9.78
CA GLU A 148 -4.48 8.59 9.50
C GLU A 148 -4.94 8.64 8.04
N VAL A 149 -6.23 8.92 7.83
CA VAL A 149 -6.84 9.02 6.50
C VAL A 149 -7.49 10.38 6.38
N GLU A 150 -6.99 11.22 5.47
CA GLU A 150 -7.54 12.53 5.14
C GLU A 150 -7.62 12.62 3.62
N LEU A 151 -8.76 12.26 3.05
CA LEU A 151 -8.97 12.15 1.61
C LEU A 151 -10.13 13.03 1.16
N ARG A 152 -10.01 13.58 -0.06
CA ARG A 152 -10.99 14.46 -0.68
C ARG A 152 -11.19 14.10 -2.15
N VAL A 153 -12.39 14.35 -2.66
CA VAL A 153 -12.74 14.29 -4.08
C VAL A 153 -12.69 15.69 -4.66
N LYS A 154 -11.87 15.87 -5.70
CA LYS A 154 -11.70 17.13 -6.42
C LYS A 154 -12.97 17.52 -7.17
N GLY A 155 -13.48 18.71 -6.86
CA GLY A 155 -14.53 19.39 -7.60
C GLY A 155 -13.98 20.28 -8.72
N ARG A 156 -14.88 20.92 -9.46
CA ARG A 156 -14.49 21.91 -10.49
C ARG A 156 -13.69 23.09 -9.91
N THR A 157 -14.00 23.47 -8.68
CA THR A 157 -13.34 24.50 -7.89
C THR A 157 -13.04 23.96 -6.50
N GLU A 158 -12.10 24.56 -5.77
CA GLU A 158 -11.75 24.16 -4.40
C GLU A 158 -12.97 24.15 -3.46
N SER A 159 -13.84 25.15 -3.59
CA SER A 159 -15.10 25.24 -2.84
C SER A 159 -16.09 24.11 -3.12
N ARG A 160 -15.87 23.33 -4.19
CA ARG A 160 -16.68 22.16 -4.55
C ARG A 160 -15.98 20.84 -4.24
N ASP A 161 -14.79 20.88 -3.63
CA ASP A 161 -14.11 19.66 -3.19
C ASP A 161 -14.87 19.04 -2.01
N ARG A 162 -15.14 17.74 -2.10
CA ARG A 162 -15.91 17.03 -1.08
C ARG A 162 -14.97 16.18 -0.23
N ALA A 163 -15.16 16.20 1.08
CA ALA A 163 -14.50 15.26 1.96
C ALA A 163 -14.90 13.82 1.57
N LEU A 164 -13.90 12.96 1.42
CA LEU A 164 -14.10 11.52 1.18
C LEU A 164 -14.14 10.80 2.52
N ILE A 165 -13.03 10.82 3.27
CA ILE A 165 -12.89 10.28 4.63
C ILE A 165 -11.86 11.14 5.37
N ASN A 166 -12.17 11.54 6.60
CA ASN A 166 -11.26 12.20 7.54
C ASN A 166 -11.31 11.48 8.89
N GLN A 167 -10.51 10.43 9.04
CA GLN A 167 -10.56 9.55 10.21
C GLN A 167 -9.16 9.15 10.66
N ALA A 168 -8.99 9.08 11.98
CA ALA A 168 -7.84 8.44 12.61
C ALA A 168 -8.33 7.14 13.26
N TYR A 169 -7.64 6.03 12.99
CA TYR A 169 -7.98 4.73 13.53
C TYR A 169 -6.81 4.19 14.35
N PRO A 170 -6.98 4.03 15.69
CA PRO A 170 -5.96 3.39 16.51
C PRO A 170 -5.93 1.90 16.20
N TYR A 171 -4.82 1.43 15.64
CA TYR A 171 -4.57 0.02 15.41
C TYR A 171 -3.75 -0.55 16.56
N THR A 172 -4.33 -1.51 17.26
CA THR A 172 -3.64 -2.38 18.20
C THR A 172 -3.58 -3.79 17.65
N HIS A 173 -2.54 -4.52 18.05
CA HIS A 173 -2.25 -5.90 17.65
C HIS A 173 -3.50 -6.74 17.36
N CYS A 174 -3.59 -7.32 16.16
CA CYS A 174 -4.68 -8.22 15.77
C CYS A 174 -4.22 -9.68 15.83
N CYS A 175 -5.08 -10.60 16.28
CA CYS A 175 -4.79 -12.03 16.26
C CYS A 175 -4.94 -12.66 14.86
N ALA A 176 -5.57 -11.96 13.92
CA ALA A 176 -5.68 -12.40 12.53
C ALA A 176 -4.46 -11.91 11.74
N ARG A 177 -3.85 -12.82 10.95
CA ARG A 177 -2.74 -12.46 10.04
C ARG A 177 -3.21 -11.42 9.02
N LEU A 178 -4.24 -11.75 8.23
CA LEU A 178 -4.81 -10.86 7.22
C LEU A 178 -6.04 -10.14 7.78
N TYR A 179 -6.08 -8.82 7.59
CA TYR A 179 -7.14 -7.98 8.11
C TYR A 179 -7.51 -6.87 7.14
N THR A 180 -8.79 -6.48 7.14
CA THR A 180 -9.29 -5.35 6.36
C THR A 180 -9.92 -4.34 7.29
N ILE A 181 -9.37 -3.13 7.30
CA ILE A 181 -9.88 -1.99 8.06
C ILE A 181 -10.84 -1.22 7.17
N GLY A 182 -12.10 -1.13 7.60
CA GLY A 182 -13.10 -0.31 6.93
C GLY A 182 -13.14 1.09 7.53
N PHE A 183 -12.92 2.10 6.69
CA PHE A 183 -13.27 3.49 6.98
C PHE A 183 -14.55 3.80 6.23
N HIS A 184 -15.58 4.30 6.92
CA HIS A 184 -16.81 4.63 6.23
C HIS A 184 -17.51 5.84 6.84
N ASN A 185 -18.23 6.55 5.99
CA ASN A 185 -19.21 7.55 6.39
C ASN A 185 -20.50 7.32 5.58
N CYS A 186 -21.41 8.29 5.61
CA CYS A 186 -22.69 8.26 4.91
C CYS A 186 -22.55 8.08 3.37
N HIS A 187 -21.45 8.52 2.76
CA HIS A 187 -21.25 8.46 1.31
C HIS A 187 -20.22 7.45 0.83
N TYR A 188 -19.22 7.14 1.66
CA TYR A 188 -18.06 6.39 1.20
C TYR A 188 -17.74 5.21 2.12
N ARG A 189 -17.19 4.16 1.50
CA ARG A 189 -16.52 3.06 2.18
C ARG A 189 -15.15 2.88 1.56
N ILE A 190 -14.12 3.00 2.39
CA ILE A 190 -12.73 2.70 2.05
C ILE A 190 -12.32 1.44 2.80
N GLU A 191 -11.62 0.55 2.12
CA GLU A 191 -11.07 -0.67 2.69
C GLU A 191 -9.55 -0.61 2.59
N LEU A 192 -8.88 -0.72 3.73
CA LEU A 192 -7.43 -0.84 3.82
C LEU A 192 -7.10 -2.29 4.16
N SER A 193 -6.43 -2.97 3.24
CA SER A 193 -6.02 -4.37 3.40
C SER A 193 -4.57 -4.46 3.89
N LEU A 194 -4.36 -5.24 4.95
CA LEU A 194 -3.06 -5.42 5.57
C LEU A 194 -2.82 -6.85 6.06
N GLU A 195 -1.55 -7.19 6.26
CA GLU A 195 -1.11 -8.35 7.02
C GLU A 195 -0.23 -7.92 8.20
N GLN A 196 -0.41 -8.57 9.35
CA GLN A 196 0.50 -8.48 10.49
C GLN A 196 1.47 -9.66 10.46
N LEU A 197 2.77 -9.36 10.41
CA LEU A 197 3.85 -10.35 10.39
C LEU A 197 4.57 -10.34 11.73
N GLU A 198 4.42 -11.40 12.54
CA GLU A 198 4.93 -11.45 13.92
C GLU A 198 6.45 -11.44 14.01
N ASN A 199 7.11 -12.23 13.16
CA ASN A 199 8.56 -12.31 13.03
C ASN A 199 8.94 -11.84 11.64
N SER A 200 9.42 -10.60 11.54
CA SER A 200 9.68 -9.98 10.25
C SER A 200 10.90 -9.08 10.24
N VAL A 201 11.41 -8.83 9.04
CA VAL A 201 12.43 -7.84 8.72
C VAL A 201 11.89 -6.89 7.67
N GLN A 202 12.57 -5.77 7.51
CA GLN A 202 12.31 -4.86 6.43
C GLN A 202 13.18 -5.20 5.21
N ALA A 203 12.55 -5.24 4.04
CA ALA A 203 13.23 -5.31 2.75
C ALA A 203 13.08 -3.96 2.04
N THR A 204 14.22 -3.40 1.64
CA THR A 204 14.29 -2.20 0.79
C THR A 204 14.80 -2.62 -0.57
N ILE A 205 13.94 -2.57 -1.59
CA ILE A 205 14.31 -2.84 -2.97
C ILE A 205 15.11 -1.63 -3.48
N LEU A 206 16.42 -1.79 -3.58
CA LEU A 206 17.35 -0.73 -3.99
C LEU A 206 17.29 -0.48 -5.48
N SER A 207 17.18 -1.55 -6.26
CA SER A 207 17.16 -1.49 -7.70
C SER A 207 16.49 -2.70 -8.32
N VAL A 208 15.85 -2.46 -9.45
CA VAL A 208 15.48 -3.46 -10.44
C VAL A 208 16.08 -2.97 -11.76
N ARG A 209 17.01 -3.74 -12.33
CA ARG A 209 17.84 -3.30 -13.45
C ARG A 209 17.87 -4.33 -14.56
N VAL A 210 17.64 -3.91 -15.79
CA VAL A 210 17.91 -4.75 -16.97
C VAL A 210 19.42 -4.82 -17.20
N VAL A 211 20.03 -5.97 -16.93
CA VAL A 211 21.49 -6.17 -17.04
C VAL A 211 21.92 -6.77 -18.38
N LYS A 212 20.98 -7.40 -19.09
CA LYS A 212 21.20 -7.96 -20.42
C LYS A 212 19.86 -8.00 -21.14
N GLY A 213 19.82 -7.69 -22.44
CA GLY A 213 18.59 -7.83 -23.23
C GLY A 213 18.32 -6.63 -24.12
N ASP A 214 17.16 -6.64 -24.76
CA ASP A 214 16.72 -5.59 -25.66
C ASP A 214 16.33 -4.32 -24.86
N PRO A 215 16.82 -3.12 -25.22
CA PRO A 215 16.34 -1.85 -24.68
C PRO A 215 14.80 -1.70 -24.74
N CYS A 216 14.14 -2.39 -25.66
CA CYS A 216 12.69 -2.42 -25.85
C CYS A 216 11.97 -3.48 -24.99
N THR A 217 12.62 -4.09 -23.99
CA THR A 217 11.99 -5.10 -23.10
C THR A 217 10.65 -4.64 -22.55
N PHE A 218 10.54 -3.35 -22.18
CA PHE A 218 9.33 -2.74 -21.63
C PHE A 218 8.67 -1.76 -22.61
N LYS A 219 8.77 -2.01 -23.92
CA LYS A 219 8.21 -1.12 -24.95
C LYS A 219 6.72 -0.80 -24.74
N TYR A 220 5.95 -1.75 -24.21
CA TYR A 220 4.52 -1.57 -23.93
C TYR A 220 4.21 -1.43 -22.43
N GLY A 221 5.25 -1.19 -21.62
CA GLY A 221 5.11 -1.10 -20.17
C GLY A 221 5.40 -2.41 -19.43
N GLY A 222 5.16 -2.38 -18.13
CA GLY A 222 5.37 -3.52 -17.25
C GLY A 222 4.96 -3.26 -15.81
N ARG A 223 5.20 -4.26 -14.97
CA ARG A 223 4.87 -4.25 -13.54
C ARG A 223 5.92 -4.96 -12.72
N VAL A 224 6.17 -4.42 -11.54
CA VAL A 224 7.01 -5.02 -10.51
C VAL A 224 6.18 -5.11 -9.24
N ALA A 225 6.05 -6.33 -8.71
CA ALA A 225 5.35 -6.59 -7.47
C ALA A 225 6.08 -7.62 -6.62
N CYS A 226 5.79 -7.66 -5.32
CA CYS A 226 6.35 -8.66 -4.43
C CYS A 226 5.31 -9.23 -3.46
N SER A 227 5.58 -10.43 -2.93
CA SER A 227 4.77 -11.08 -1.90
C SER A 227 5.66 -11.63 -0.79
N SER A 228 5.15 -11.59 0.44
CA SER A 228 5.76 -12.25 1.60
C SER A 228 4.72 -12.58 2.68
N PRO A 229 4.60 -13.85 3.08
CA PRO A 229 5.11 -15.03 2.37
C PRO A 229 4.41 -15.17 1.01
N PRO A 230 5.00 -15.87 0.03
CA PRO A 230 4.29 -16.18 -1.19
C PRO A 230 3.10 -17.11 -0.89
N HIS A 231 1.91 -16.71 -1.32
CA HIS A 231 0.66 -17.46 -1.19
C HIS A 231 0.29 -18.07 -2.54
N GLU A 232 1.19 -18.91 -3.05
CA GLU A 232 1.06 -19.48 -4.40
C GLU A 232 -0.24 -20.27 -4.57
N VAL A 233 -1.11 -19.78 -5.44
CA VAL A 233 -2.32 -20.48 -5.87
C VAL A 233 -2.04 -21.15 -7.19
N VAL A 234 -2.37 -22.43 -7.28
CA VAL A 234 -2.26 -23.23 -8.50
C VAL A 234 -3.57 -23.06 -9.29
N ILE A 235 -3.49 -22.40 -10.43
CA ILE A 235 -4.57 -22.33 -11.41
C ILE A 235 -4.49 -23.59 -12.27
N MET A 236 -5.57 -24.36 -12.32
CA MET A 236 -5.66 -25.58 -13.14
C MET A 236 -6.64 -25.38 -14.29
N ASP A 237 -6.40 -26.05 -15.41
CA ASP A 237 -7.38 -26.15 -16.49
C ASP A 237 -8.55 -27.08 -16.11
N SER A 238 -9.57 -27.15 -16.97
CA SER A 238 -10.71 -28.05 -16.80
C SER A 238 -10.35 -29.55 -16.76
N GLN A 239 -9.11 -29.91 -17.10
CA GLN A 239 -8.59 -31.28 -17.19
C GLN A 239 -7.63 -31.60 -16.02
N GLY A 240 -7.40 -30.64 -15.11
CA GLY A 240 -6.52 -30.78 -13.95
C GLY A 240 -5.04 -30.50 -14.22
N SER A 241 -4.68 -29.96 -15.39
CA SER A 241 -3.30 -29.55 -15.70
C SER A 241 -3.01 -28.19 -15.09
N VAL A 242 -1.84 -28.02 -14.48
CA VAL A 242 -1.41 -26.73 -13.93
C VAL A 242 -1.18 -25.73 -15.07
N LEU A 243 -1.96 -24.65 -15.08
CA LEU A 243 -1.83 -23.52 -16.01
C LEU A 243 -0.83 -22.49 -15.48
N GLU A 244 -0.98 -22.10 -14.22
CA GLU A 244 -0.18 -21.02 -13.61
C GLU A 244 -0.06 -21.23 -12.11
N VAL A 245 1.08 -20.84 -11.53
CA VAL A 245 1.29 -20.74 -10.09
C VAL A 245 1.56 -19.27 -9.77
N THR A 246 0.59 -18.60 -9.14
CA THR A 246 0.66 -17.14 -8.95
C THR A 246 0.15 -16.76 -7.57
N ASP A 247 0.69 -15.66 -7.05
CA ASP A 247 0.23 -15.07 -5.80
C ASP A 247 -1.04 -14.25 -6.07
N PRO A 248 -2.10 -14.37 -5.26
CA PRO A 248 -3.30 -13.57 -5.40
C PRO A 248 -2.93 -12.08 -5.51
N PRO A 249 -3.42 -11.34 -6.52
CA PRO A 249 -3.11 -9.92 -6.68
C PRO A 249 -3.43 -9.09 -5.43
N SER A 250 -4.42 -9.52 -4.63
CA SER A 250 -4.80 -8.90 -3.36
C SER A 250 -3.76 -9.01 -2.24
N MET A 251 -2.78 -9.91 -2.37
CA MET A 251 -1.68 -10.13 -1.42
C MET A 251 -0.32 -9.72 -2.01
N GLN A 252 -0.34 -9.10 -3.19
CA GLN A 252 0.86 -8.55 -3.79
C GLN A 252 1.01 -7.08 -3.41
N VAL A 253 2.24 -6.70 -3.09
CA VAL A 253 2.64 -5.31 -2.96
C VAL A 253 3.15 -4.83 -4.31
N VAL A 254 2.44 -3.89 -4.92
CA VAL A 254 2.88 -3.27 -6.18
C VAL A 254 3.97 -2.26 -5.88
N LEU A 255 5.15 -2.46 -6.47
CA LEU A 255 6.29 -1.55 -6.37
C LEU A 255 6.28 -0.54 -7.53
N LEU A 256 5.84 -0.99 -8.70
CA LEU A 256 5.70 -0.20 -9.91
C LEU A 256 4.69 -0.87 -10.86
N ASP A 257 3.84 -0.09 -11.51
CA ASP A 257 2.97 -0.56 -12.59
C ASP A 257 2.77 0.58 -13.59
N SER A 258 3.27 0.38 -14.82
CA SER A 258 3.39 1.45 -15.81
C SER A 258 2.05 1.89 -16.36
N HIS A 259 0.97 1.12 -16.20
CA HIS A 259 -0.38 1.54 -16.57
C HIS A 259 -0.79 2.85 -15.87
N TYR A 260 -0.16 3.17 -14.74
CA TYR A 260 -0.42 4.37 -13.96
C TYR A 260 0.65 5.45 -14.12
N CYS A 261 1.63 5.23 -15.00
CA CYS A 261 2.64 6.19 -15.39
C CYS A 261 2.18 7.00 -16.61
N ASN A 262 2.74 8.19 -16.81
CA ASN A 262 2.40 9.04 -17.95
C ASN A 262 2.70 8.32 -19.27
N GLY A 263 1.67 8.05 -20.07
CA GLY A 263 1.81 7.41 -21.39
C GLY A 263 1.91 5.88 -21.37
N GLY A 264 1.79 5.22 -20.20
CA GLY A 264 1.88 3.77 -20.09
C GLY A 264 3.30 3.20 -20.21
N GLU A 265 4.29 4.06 -20.48
CA GLU A 265 5.69 3.70 -20.61
C GLU A 265 6.28 3.32 -19.24
N MET A 266 7.14 2.31 -19.25
CA MET A 266 7.85 1.90 -18.04
C MET A 266 8.90 2.96 -17.69
N PRO A 267 8.84 3.57 -16.49
CA PRO A 267 9.80 4.59 -16.12
C PRO A 267 11.15 3.93 -15.84
N MET A 268 12.08 4.15 -16.78
CA MET A 268 13.39 3.51 -16.80
C MET A 268 14.46 4.50 -17.28
N ASP A 269 15.60 4.50 -16.61
CA ASP A 269 16.75 5.33 -17.00
C ASP A 269 17.57 4.71 -18.16
N THR A 270 18.61 5.43 -18.58
CA THR A 270 19.50 4.98 -19.67
C THR A 270 20.39 3.80 -19.30
N ASP A 271 20.57 3.52 -18.00
CA ASP A 271 21.38 2.43 -17.47
C ASP A 271 20.55 1.16 -17.17
N GLY A 272 19.25 1.22 -17.48
CA GLY A 272 18.28 0.13 -17.38
C GLY A 272 17.64 -0.01 -16.00
N TYR A 273 17.78 0.97 -15.11
CA TYR A 273 17.15 0.97 -13.79
C TYR A 273 15.70 1.44 -13.86
N LEU A 274 14.82 0.72 -13.18
CA LEU A 274 13.41 1.07 -13.06
C LEU A 274 13.17 2.06 -11.90
N ASP A 275 12.44 3.13 -12.16
CA ASP A 275 12.03 4.10 -11.14
C ASP A 275 10.83 3.58 -10.35
N LEU A 276 11.11 2.83 -9.28
CA LEU A 276 10.07 2.26 -8.42
C LEU A 276 9.27 3.36 -7.70
N THR A 277 7.95 3.20 -7.67
CA THR A 277 7.06 4.11 -6.92
C THR A 277 6.99 3.79 -5.43
N ARG A 278 7.32 2.55 -5.06
CA ARG A 278 7.40 2.03 -3.70
C ARG A 278 8.58 1.06 -3.62
N SER A 279 9.35 1.13 -2.53
CA SER A 279 10.57 0.33 -2.37
C SER A 279 10.66 -0.42 -1.04
N VAL A 280 9.77 -0.16 -0.07
CA VAL A 280 9.84 -0.76 1.27
C VAL A 280 8.67 -1.70 1.53
N VAL A 281 9.02 -2.90 2.00
CA VAL A 281 8.08 -3.96 2.40
C VAL A 281 8.58 -4.68 3.64
N SER A 282 7.64 -5.29 4.37
CA SER A 282 7.91 -6.19 5.47
C SER A 282 7.93 -7.64 4.96
N VAL A 283 8.89 -8.43 5.44
CA VAL A 283 9.11 -9.80 4.99
C VAL A 283 9.15 -10.75 6.17
N GLU A 284 8.37 -11.82 6.11
CA GLU A 284 8.26 -12.82 7.17
C GLU A 284 9.56 -13.65 7.27
N LEU A 285 10.12 -13.76 8.47
CA LEU A 285 11.22 -14.66 8.76
C LEU A 285 10.68 -16.03 9.18
N ARG A 286 10.91 -17.05 8.35
CA ARG A 286 10.60 -18.46 8.68
C ARG A 286 11.89 -19.26 8.76
N GLN A 287 12.13 -19.88 9.90
CA GLN A 287 13.29 -20.76 10.07
C GLN A 287 13.09 -22.03 9.24
N SER A 288 14.10 -22.41 8.46
CA SER A 288 14.06 -23.61 7.62
C SER A 288 14.05 -24.90 8.43
N ASN A 289 14.61 -24.87 9.65
CA ASN A 289 14.72 -26.01 10.53
C ASN A 289 14.79 -25.58 12.01
N VAL A 290 13.99 -26.22 12.87
CA VAL A 290 13.97 -26.00 14.32
C VAL A 290 15.32 -26.32 14.98
N PHE A 291 16.11 -27.22 14.39
CA PHE A 291 17.40 -27.68 14.92
C PHE A 291 18.60 -26.88 14.39
N TYR A 292 18.45 -26.17 13.28
CA TYR A 292 19.52 -25.37 12.64
C TYR A 292 18.95 -24.00 12.22
N PRO A 293 18.76 -23.06 13.17
CA PRO A 293 18.06 -21.80 12.95
C PRO A 293 18.82 -20.80 12.06
N GLU A 294 20.02 -21.14 11.58
CA GLU A 294 20.91 -20.22 10.86
C GLU A 294 20.45 -19.90 9.42
N THR A 295 19.43 -20.60 8.91
CA THR A 295 18.92 -20.37 7.55
C THR A 295 17.41 -20.14 7.54
N PHE A 296 16.99 -19.09 6.85
CA PHE A 296 15.58 -18.77 6.62
C PHE A 296 15.09 -19.38 5.30
N GLU A 297 13.82 -19.75 5.25
CA GLU A 297 13.14 -20.14 4.02
C GLU A 297 13.05 -18.97 3.03
N GLU A 298 12.91 -19.25 1.73
CA GLU A 298 12.72 -18.23 0.70
C GLU A 298 11.29 -17.65 0.72
N THR A 299 11.02 -16.80 1.70
CA THR A 299 9.70 -16.19 1.95
C THR A 299 9.48 -14.87 1.21
N PHE A 300 10.44 -14.39 0.43
CA PHE A 300 10.31 -13.15 -0.34
C PHE A 300 10.38 -13.42 -1.83
N LYS A 301 9.29 -13.12 -2.54
CA LYS A 301 9.19 -13.27 -3.99
C LYS A 301 9.02 -11.91 -4.64
N VAL A 302 9.83 -11.63 -5.66
CA VAL A 302 9.65 -10.45 -6.54
C VAL A 302 9.32 -10.95 -7.93
N VAL A 303 8.24 -10.43 -8.51
CA VAL A 303 7.76 -10.74 -9.85
C VAL A 303 7.90 -9.49 -10.72
N ILE A 304 8.46 -9.67 -11.91
CA ILE A 304 8.55 -8.65 -12.94
C ILE A 304 7.79 -9.13 -14.17
N GLN A 305 6.93 -8.28 -14.71
CA GLN A 305 6.11 -8.53 -15.88
C GLN A 305 6.39 -7.47 -16.93
N ALA A 306 6.54 -7.89 -18.19
CA ALA A 306 6.56 -7.02 -19.35
C ALA A 306 5.26 -7.20 -20.13
N TYR A 307 4.66 -6.10 -20.56
CA TYR A 307 3.39 -6.12 -21.28
C TYR A 307 3.59 -6.24 -22.79
N SER A 308 2.56 -6.78 -23.44
CA SER A 308 2.40 -6.80 -24.89
C SER A 308 1.63 -5.55 -25.35
N GLN A 309 1.48 -5.38 -26.67
CA GLN A 309 0.70 -4.28 -27.23
C GLN A 309 -0.78 -4.30 -26.82
N SER A 310 -1.35 -5.48 -26.50
CA SER A 310 -2.74 -5.59 -26.02
C SER A 310 -2.88 -5.24 -24.53
N GLY A 311 -1.77 -5.07 -23.80
CA GLY A 311 -1.75 -4.90 -22.35
C GLY A 311 -1.65 -6.22 -21.58
N ASP A 312 -1.69 -7.37 -22.25
CA ASP A 312 -1.50 -8.66 -21.61
C ASP A 312 -0.03 -8.89 -21.22
N VAL A 313 0.22 -9.75 -20.24
CA VAL A 313 1.59 -10.14 -19.84
C VAL A 313 2.26 -10.93 -20.97
N ALA A 314 3.26 -10.33 -21.60
CA ALA A 314 4.06 -10.94 -22.68
C ALA A 314 5.17 -11.83 -22.14
N ALA A 315 5.80 -11.40 -21.05
CA ALA A 315 6.88 -12.11 -20.38
C ALA A 315 6.80 -11.88 -18.88
N GLN A 316 7.18 -12.89 -18.11
CA GLN A 316 7.22 -12.85 -16.65
C GLN A 316 8.49 -13.50 -16.13
N GLY A 317 9.18 -12.79 -15.26
CA GLY A 317 10.32 -13.28 -14.48
C GLY A 317 10.04 -13.19 -13.00
N HIS A 318 10.69 -14.03 -12.20
CA HIS A 318 10.61 -13.92 -10.75
C HIS A 318 11.91 -14.35 -10.07
N VAL A 319 12.14 -13.83 -8.87
CA VAL A 319 13.18 -14.30 -7.94
C VAL A 319 12.54 -14.64 -6.62
N LYS A 320 13.07 -15.68 -5.96
CA LYS A 320 12.79 -16.00 -4.56
C LYS A 320 14.07 -15.76 -3.77
N LEU A 321 13.95 -15.11 -2.63
CA LEU A 321 15.06 -14.72 -1.77
C LEU A 321 14.77 -15.15 -0.34
N ALA A 322 15.76 -15.75 0.32
CA ALA A 322 15.75 -15.90 1.76
C ALA A 322 16.00 -14.53 2.41
N PRO A 323 15.12 -14.07 3.32
CA PRO A 323 15.35 -12.83 4.06
C PRO A 323 16.58 -12.95 4.95
N LYS A 324 17.19 -11.80 5.24
CA LYS A 324 18.32 -11.67 6.18
C LYS A 324 17.98 -10.63 7.24
N LEU A 325 18.68 -10.67 8.36
CA LEU A 325 18.56 -9.64 9.41
C LEU A 325 19.20 -8.30 8.99
N CYS A 326 20.26 -8.38 8.19
CA CYS A 326 21.01 -7.26 7.67
C CYS A 326 21.69 -7.66 6.35
N ASN A 327 22.50 -6.76 5.79
CA ASN A 327 23.21 -6.88 4.51
C ASN A 327 22.31 -6.82 3.27
N ILE A 328 22.94 -7.01 2.12
CA ILE A 328 22.33 -6.90 0.80
C ILE A 328 22.26 -8.30 0.18
N SER A 329 21.22 -8.52 -0.63
CA SER A 329 21.11 -9.68 -1.51
C SER A 329 20.84 -9.22 -2.93
N GLN A 330 21.38 -9.98 -3.88
CA GLN A 330 21.19 -9.74 -5.30
C GLN A 330 20.75 -11.05 -5.94
N ALA A 331 19.78 -10.96 -6.84
CA ALA A 331 19.32 -12.08 -7.65
C ALA A 331 19.02 -11.62 -9.06
N VAL A 332 19.15 -12.53 -10.01
CA VAL A 332 18.87 -12.28 -11.43
C VAL A 332 17.82 -13.27 -11.89
N CYS A 333 16.80 -12.79 -12.60
CA CYS A 333 15.84 -13.63 -13.30
C CYS A 333 15.82 -13.34 -14.79
N ASP A 334 15.33 -14.30 -15.56
CA ASP A 334 15.05 -14.13 -16.97
C ASP A 334 13.66 -13.50 -17.14
N LEU A 335 13.54 -12.56 -18.08
CA LEU A 335 12.32 -11.88 -18.49
C LEU A 335 12.26 -11.91 -20.03
N GLY A 336 11.71 -12.99 -20.58
CA GLY A 336 11.84 -13.28 -22.00
C GLY A 336 13.31 -13.49 -22.37
N ASP A 337 13.81 -12.72 -23.34
CA ASP A 337 15.21 -12.75 -23.77
C ASP A 337 16.13 -11.83 -22.95
N SER A 338 15.56 -11.12 -21.98
CA SER A 338 16.27 -10.18 -21.11
C SER A 338 16.57 -10.79 -19.74
N LYS A 339 17.56 -10.25 -19.05
CA LYS A 339 17.91 -10.57 -17.67
C LYS A 339 17.74 -9.34 -16.80
N VAL A 340 17.04 -9.52 -15.70
CA VAL A 340 16.75 -8.46 -14.74
C VAL A 340 17.40 -8.81 -13.41
N GLU A 341 18.25 -7.90 -12.91
CA GLU A 341 18.85 -7.98 -11.58
C GLU A 341 17.99 -7.21 -10.58
N ILE A 342 17.77 -7.81 -9.41
CA ILE A 342 17.07 -7.23 -8.27
C ILE A 342 18.04 -7.16 -7.11
N THR A 343 18.21 -5.98 -6.54
CA THR A 343 19.03 -5.76 -5.34
C THR A 343 18.14 -5.37 -4.17
N VAL A 344 18.26 -6.11 -3.05
CA VAL A 344 17.46 -5.91 -1.83
C VAL A 344 18.39 -5.68 -0.66
N ALA A 345 18.19 -4.57 0.06
CA ALA A 345 18.80 -4.31 1.35
C ALA A 345 17.88 -4.79 2.48
N TRP A 346 18.42 -5.59 3.38
CA TRP A 346 17.72 -6.11 4.54
C TRP A 346 18.06 -5.30 5.78
N SER A 347 17.09 -5.10 6.65
CA SER A 347 17.28 -4.47 7.96
C SER A 347 16.26 -5.02 8.94
N VAL A 348 16.68 -5.35 10.16
CA VAL A 348 15.75 -5.47 11.29
C VAL A 348 15.05 -4.13 11.54
N HIS A 349 13.96 -4.19 12.30
CA HIS A 349 13.15 -3.02 12.59
C HIS A 349 13.85 -2.10 13.61
N VAL A 350 13.69 -0.79 13.43
CA VAL A 350 14.01 0.18 14.48
C VAL A 350 12.84 0.18 15.47
N ALA A 351 12.98 -0.54 16.59
CA ALA A 351 11.90 -0.71 17.57
C ALA A 351 11.67 0.52 18.47
N SER A 352 12.69 1.37 18.67
CA SER A 352 12.59 2.59 19.49
C SER A 352 13.73 3.55 19.15
N MET A 353 13.46 4.86 19.23
CA MET A 353 14.51 5.88 19.18
C MET A 353 15.52 5.80 20.33
N MET A 354 15.24 5.04 21.41
CA MET A 354 16.23 4.82 22.48
C MET A 354 17.46 4.03 22.02
N PHE A 355 17.39 3.39 20.85
CA PHE A 355 18.48 2.64 20.23
C PHE A 355 19.18 3.41 19.09
N LEU A 356 18.86 4.71 18.95
CA LEU A 356 19.47 5.67 18.03
C LEU A 356 20.25 6.71 18.84
#